data_AF-A0A1Z8LEE1-F1
#
_entry.id   AF-A0A1Z8LEE1-F1
#
_cell.length_a   1.000
_cell.length_b   1.000
_cell.length_c   1.000
_cell.angle_alpha   90.00
_cell.angle_beta   90.00
_cell.angle_gamma   90.00
#
_symmetry.space_group_name_H-M   'P 1'
#
loop_
_entity.id
_entity.type
_entity.pdbx_description
1 polymer ?
#
loop_
_entity_poly.entity_id
_entity_poly.type
_entity_poly.pdbx_seq_one_letter_code
_entity_poly.pdbx_strand_id
1 'polypeptide(L)'
;MRKKYYRKKKRGPVVSKKVEYDGITFASGLEKYMYIALKEAGIRAKYEGETFVLLNGFHFENEAYERQANSKGIFKNRGSKRVLPIKYTPDFIGKDFIIETKGRPNESFPMRWKLFKRLVTQQFPNYILFKPQNQKECDRVIEILKSPQSI
;
A
#
# COMPACT_ATOMS: atom_id res chain seq x y z
N MET A 1 -2.27 33.64 -37.16
CA MET A 1 -1.64 33.21 -35.89
C MET A 1 -1.50 31.68 -35.87
N ARG A 2 -0.29 31.14 -35.89
CA ARG A 2 -0.06 29.67 -35.86
C ARG A 2 -0.43 29.10 -34.48
N LYS A 3 -1.45 28.24 -34.41
CA LYS A 3 -1.78 27.47 -33.18
C LYS A 3 -0.57 26.63 -32.77
N LYS A 4 0.04 26.94 -31.62
CA LYS A 4 1.05 26.09 -30.99
C LYS A 4 0.39 24.79 -30.56
N TYR A 5 0.61 23.70 -31.28
CA TYR A 5 0.22 22.36 -30.86
C TYR A 5 1.11 21.95 -29.68
N TYR A 6 0.58 22.03 -28.46
CA TYR A 6 1.25 21.50 -27.27
C TYR A 6 1.35 19.97 -27.40
N ARG A 7 2.55 19.46 -27.67
CA ARG A 7 2.82 18.02 -27.71
C ARG A 7 2.43 17.41 -26.36
N LYS A 8 1.39 16.58 -26.33
CA LYS A 8 0.95 15.87 -25.12
C LYS A 8 2.16 15.10 -24.57
N LYS A 9 2.64 15.49 -23.38
CA LYS A 9 3.71 14.73 -22.70
C LYS A 9 3.23 13.28 -22.55
N LYS A 10 4.04 12.31 -22.99
CA LYS A 10 3.74 10.90 -22.81
C LYS A 10 3.56 10.67 -21.30
N ARG A 11 2.37 10.24 -20.90
CA ARG A 11 2.11 9.90 -19.50
C ARG A 11 2.96 8.68 -19.19
N GLY A 12 3.61 8.68 -18.03
CA GLY A 12 4.30 7.50 -17.54
C GLY A 12 3.32 6.32 -17.43
N PRO A 13 3.81 5.09 -17.37
CA PRO A 13 2.98 3.88 -17.33
C PRO A 13 2.04 3.83 -16.11
N VAL A 14 2.32 4.61 -15.07
CA VAL A 14 1.51 4.65 -13.85
C VAL A 14 0.51 5.80 -13.93
N VAL A 15 -0.77 5.45 -13.89
CA VAL A 15 -1.88 6.39 -13.83
C VAL A 15 -2.51 6.28 -12.44
N SER A 16 -2.23 7.24 -11.56
CA SER A 16 -2.76 7.29 -10.18
C SER A 16 -4.18 7.87 -10.14
N LYS A 17 -5.10 7.26 -10.89
CA LYS A 17 -6.50 7.67 -10.85
C LYS A 17 -7.21 6.95 -9.71
N LYS A 18 -7.63 7.71 -8.71
CA LYS A 18 -8.61 7.25 -7.72
C LYS A 18 -9.92 6.91 -8.43
N VAL A 19 -10.64 5.91 -7.92
CA VAL A 19 -11.90 5.45 -8.50
C VAL A 19 -12.93 5.30 -7.40
N GLU A 20 -14.14 5.79 -7.63
CA GLU A 20 -15.25 5.68 -6.67
C GLU A 20 -16.16 4.49 -7.03
N TYR A 21 -16.59 3.75 -6.02
CA TYR A 21 -17.58 2.67 -6.14
C TYR A 21 -18.22 2.41 -4.76
N ASP A 22 -19.54 2.21 -4.71
CA ASP A 22 -20.30 2.05 -3.45
C ASP A 22 -20.07 3.19 -2.42
N GLY A 23 -19.80 4.42 -2.88
CA GLY A 23 -19.46 5.55 -2.00
C GLY A 23 -18.08 5.46 -1.35
N ILE A 24 -17.26 4.46 -1.73
CA ILE A 24 -15.87 4.31 -1.30
C ILE A 24 -14.95 4.83 -2.42
N THR A 25 -13.95 5.64 -2.05
CA THR A 25 -12.91 6.09 -2.97
C THR A 25 -11.67 5.22 -2.85
N PHE A 26 -11.40 4.39 -3.87
CA PHE A 26 -10.22 3.53 -3.94
C PHE A 26 -9.01 4.27 -4.50
N ALA A 27 -7.81 3.94 -4.02
CA ALA A 27 -6.57 4.54 -4.52
C ALA A 27 -6.14 3.98 -5.88
N SER A 28 -6.65 2.80 -6.25
CA SER A 28 -6.39 2.17 -7.54
C SER A 28 -7.58 1.36 -8.07
N GLY A 29 -7.56 1.08 -9.38
CA GLY A 29 -8.55 0.19 -10.01
C GLY A 29 -8.41 -1.28 -9.58
N LEU A 30 -7.23 -1.70 -9.11
CA LEU A 30 -7.00 -3.06 -8.61
C LEU A 30 -7.64 -3.25 -7.23
N GLU A 31 -7.52 -2.27 -6.35
CA GLU A 31 -8.22 -2.25 -5.06
C GLU A 31 -9.74 -2.34 -5.26
N LYS A 32 -10.29 -1.50 -6.15
CA LYS A 32 -11.71 -1.55 -6.49
C LYS A 32 -12.12 -2.93 -7.00
N TYR A 33 -11.30 -3.55 -7.86
CA TYR A 33 -11.57 -4.89 -8.37
C TYR A 33 -11.58 -5.93 -7.26
N MET A 34 -10.58 -5.92 -6.38
CA MET A 34 -10.51 -6.82 -5.22
C MET A 34 -11.73 -6.65 -4.30
N TYR A 35 -12.16 -5.41 -4.05
CA TYR A 35 -13.37 -5.12 -3.28
C TYR A 35 -14.62 -5.74 -3.92
N ILE A 36 -14.82 -5.56 -5.23
CA ILE A 36 -15.96 -6.14 -5.96
C ILE A 36 -15.90 -7.67 -5.89
N ALA A 37 -14.73 -8.27 -6.14
CA ALA A 37 -14.56 -9.72 -6.09
C ALA A 37 -14.86 -10.30 -4.69
N LEU A 38 -14.42 -9.64 -3.61
CA LEU A 38 -14.75 -10.03 -2.23
C LEU A 38 -16.26 -9.92 -1.98
N LYS A 39 -16.88 -8.82 -2.41
CA LYS A 39 -18.32 -8.57 -2.25
C LYS A 39 -19.17 -9.62 -2.98
N GLU A 40 -18.87 -9.89 -4.25
CA GLU A 40 -19.55 -10.91 -5.07
C GLU A 40 -19.34 -12.33 -4.51
N ALA A 41 -18.17 -12.59 -3.91
CA ALA A 41 -17.88 -13.83 -3.23
C ALA A 41 -18.56 -13.99 -1.86
N GLY A 42 -19.20 -12.94 -1.33
CA GLY A 42 -19.79 -12.92 0.02
C GLY A 42 -18.74 -12.91 1.14
N ILE A 43 -17.48 -12.59 0.83
CA ILE A 43 -16.38 -12.57 1.80
C ILE A 43 -16.33 -11.20 2.47
N ARG A 44 -16.47 -11.18 3.79
CA ARG A 44 -16.44 -9.95 4.59
C ARG A 44 -14.99 -9.49 4.80
N ALA A 45 -14.68 -8.28 4.33
CA ALA A 45 -13.43 -7.58 4.63
C ALA A 45 -13.68 -6.07 4.73
N LYS A 46 -12.89 -5.38 5.55
CA LYS A 46 -12.90 -3.92 5.69
C LYS A 46 -11.83 -3.31 4.80
N TYR A 47 -12.18 -2.35 3.94
CA TYR A 47 -11.22 -1.56 3.16
C TYR A 47 -10.56 -0.52 4.07
N GLU A 48 -9.22 -0.45 4.05
CA GLU A 48 -8.38 0.43 4.90
C GLU A 48 -8.81 0.46 6.38
N GLY A 49 -9.27 -0.69 6.89
CA GLY A 49 -9.97 -0.76 8.18
C GLY A 49 -9.09 -0.51 9.41
N GLU A 50 -7.76 -0.66 9.29
CA GLU A 50 -6.81 -0.47 10.39
C GLU A 50 -5.46 0.01 9.87
N THR A 51 -4.78 0.85 10.67
CA THR A 51 -3.42 1.32 10.40
C THR A 51 -2.47 0.85 11.49
N PHE A 52 -1.43 0.12 11.10
CA PHE A 52 -0.42 -0.43 11.98
C PHE A 52 0.79 0.50 12.09
N VAL A 53 1.44 0.50 13.25
CA VAL A 53 2.74 1.16 13.45
C VAL A 53 3.83 0.10 13.29
N LEU A 54 4.55 0.13 12.16
CA LEU A 54 5.62 -0.83 11.85
C LEU A 54 6.92 -0.51 12.59
N LEU A 55 7.19 0.78 12.77
CA LEU A 55 8.31 1.30 13.55
C LEU A 55 7.82 2.53 14.30
N ASN A 56 8.02 2.54 15.61
CA ASN A 56 7.69 3.69 16.44
C ASN A 56 8.56 4.89 16.05
N GLY A 57 7.96 6.08 16.14
CA GLY A 57 8.72 7.31 16.07
C GLY A 57 9.63 7.42 17.29
N PHE A 58 10.73 8.14 17.13
CA PHE A 58 11.69 8.36 18.21
C PHE A 58 12.26 9.78 18.13
N HIS A 59 12.79 10.27 19.25
CA HIS A 59 13.59 11.49 19.22
C HIS A 59 15.01 11.13 18.79
N PHE A 60 15.52 11.78 17.74
CA PHE A 60 16.89 11.60 17.30
C PHE A 60 17.71 12.76 17.83
N GLU A 61 18.45 12.51 18.91
CA GLU A 61 19.22 13.54 19.65
C GLU A 61 20.40 14.07 18.84
N ASN A 62 21.09 13.18 18.10
CA ASN A 62 22.31 13.53 17.37
C ASN A 62 22.06 14.57 16.28
N GLU A 63 23.09 15.35 15.98
CA GLU A 63 23.10 16.21 14.81
C GLU A 63 23.23 15.38 13.52
N ALA A 64 22.57 15.82 12.46
CA ALA A 64 22.70 15.21 11.14
C ALA A 64 22.64 16.32 10.09
N TYR A 65 23.78 16.61 9.47
CA TYR A 65 23.86 17.59 8.39
C TYR A 65 23.57 16.90 7.07
N GLU A 66 22.48 17.30 6.42
CA GLU A 66 22.00 16.63 5.20
C GLU A 66 21.27 17.62 4.28
N ARG A 67 21.24 17.29 2.98
CA ARG A 67 20.41 17.99 1.99
C ARG A 67 19.03 17.31 1.91
N GLN A 68 18.03 18.04 1.44
CA GLN A 68 16.72 17.41 1.16
C GLN A 68 16.83 16.40 0.03
N ALA A 69 16.03 15.32 0.12
CA ALA A 69 15.98 14.25 -0.88
C ALA A 69 15.65 14.71 -2.31
N ASN A 70 15.06 15.89 -2.48
CA ASN A 70 14.79 16.48 -3.79
C ASN A 70 16.02 17.20 -4.41
N SER A 71 17.20 17.12 -3.77
CA SER A 71 18.46 17.75 -4.19
C SER A 71 18.40 19.28 -4.34
N LYS A 72 17.34 19.94 -3.84
CA LYS A 72 17.13 21.40 -3.90
C LYS A 72 17.33 22.09 -2.54
N GLY A 73 17.63 21.34 -1.49
CA GLY A 73 17.80 21.88 -0.13
C GLY A 73 19.21 22.38 0.18
N ILE A 74 19.30 23.31 1.13
CA ILE A 74 20.54 23.74 1.81
C ILE A 74 21.04 22.59 2.70
N PHE A 75 22.35 22.36 2.70
CA PHE A 75 23.03 21.45 3.62
C PHE A 75 23.06 22.09 5.01
N LYS A 76 22.26 21.56 5.93
CA LYS A 76 22.12 22.10 7.28
C LYS A 76 21.77 20.99 8.27
N ASN A 77 21.93 21.26 9.57
CA ASN A 77 21.51 20.32 10.61
C ASN A 77 20.00 20.06 10.49
N ARG A 78 19.67 18.78 10.33
CA ARG A 78 18.33 18.20 10.32
C ARG A 78 18.21 17.06 11.33
N GLY A 79 19.21 16.85 12.19
CA GLY A 79 19.13 16.02 13.38
C GLY A 79 18.41 16.74 14.52
N SER A 80 18.63 16.26 15.75
CA SER A 80 18.11 16.85 17.00
C SER A 80 16.60 17.14 16.95
N LYS A 81 15.84 16.18 16.41
CA LYS A 81 14.41 16.31 16.17
C LYS A 81 13.71 14.97 16.21
N ARG A 82 12.38 15.01 16.30
CA ARG A 82 11.53 13.83 16.21
C ARG A 82 11.55 13.21 14.81
N VAL A 83 11.88 11.93 14.75
CA VAL A 83 11.68 11.05 13.59
C VAL A 83 10.28 10.45 13.68
N LEU A 84 9.52 10.56 12.60
CA LEU A 84 8.14 10.09 12.55
C LEU A 84 8.07 8.55 12.47
N PRO A 85 7.00 7.93 13.02
CA PRO A 85 6.78 6.50 12.88
C PRO A 85 6.58 6.09 11.42
N ILE A 86 6.93 4.84 11.11
CA ILE A 86 6.53 4.19 9.87
C ILE A 86 5.19 3.52 10.13
N LYS A 87 4.14 4.04 9.50
CA LYS A 87 2.80 3.46 9.54
C LYS A 87 2.48 2.67 8.27
N TYR A 88 1.57 1.72 8.37
CA TYR A 88 1.15 0.87 7.27
C TYR A 88 -0.32 0.50 7.39
N THR A 89 -1.08 0.76 6.34
CA THR A 89 -2.51 0.48 6.23
C THR A 89 -2.66 -0.52 5.10
N PRO A 90 -2.93 -1.80 5.37
CA PRO A 90 -3.21 -2.76 4.29
C PRO A 90 -4.56 -2.43 3.64
N ASP A 91 -4.70 -2.76 2.35
CA ASP A 91 -5.92 -2.46 1.61
C ASP A 91 -7.17 -3.12 2.20
N PHE A 92 -7.12 -4.41 2.55
CA PHE A 92 -8.27 -5.13 3.10
C PHE A 92 -7.91 -6.00 4.30
N ILE A 93 -8.77 -6.01 5.31
CA ILE A 93 -8.65 -6.86 6.49
C ILE A 93 -9.93 -7.67 6.65
N GLY A 94 -9.81 -8.99 6.61
CA GLY A 94 -10.91 -9.94 6.83
C GLY A 94 -10.69 -10.77 8.08
N LYS A 95 -11.53 -11.80 8.26
CA LYS A 95 -11.35 -12.77 9.32
C LYS A 95 -10.20 -13.71 8.95
N ASP A 96 -9.13 -13.70 9.74
CA ASP A 96 -7.94 -14.54 9.56
C ASP A 96 -7.14 -14.32 8.25
N PHE A 97 -7.36 -13.18 7.56
CA PHE A 97 -6.57 -12.80 6.39
C PHE A 97 -6.44 -11.29 6.21
N ILE A 98 -5.37 -10.88 5.52
CA ILE A 98 -5.12 -9.50 5.09
C ILE A 98 -4.70 -9.51 3.62
N ILE A 99 -5.22 -8.56 2.84
CA ILE A 99 -4.90 -8.39 1.41
C ILE A 99 -4.27 -7.01 1.19
N GLU A 100 -3.11 -6.99 0.52
CA GLU A 100 -2.45 -5.79 0.01
C GLU A 100 -2.35 -5.89 -1.52
N THR A 101 -3.19 -5.17 -2.25
CA THR A 101 -3.09 -5.14 -3.70
C THR A 101 -1.87 -4.33 -4.13
N LYS A 102 -1.02 -4.90 -5.00
CA LYS A 102 0.21 -4.22 -5.41
C LYS A 102 0.65 -4.54 -6.83
N GLY A 103 0.12 -3.80 -7.81
CA GLY A 103 0.52 -3.95 -9.21
C GLY A 103 1.97 -3.56 -9.50
N ARG A 104 2.40 -2.35 -9.13
CA ARG A 104 3.79 -1.91 -9.29
C ARG A 104 4.36 -1.38 -7.97
N PRO A 105 5.25 -2.14 -7.28
CA PRO A 105 5.85 -1.67 -6.05
C PRO A 105 6.80 -0.50 -6.31
N ASN A 106 6.83 0.46 -5.37
CA ASN A 106 7.86 1.50 -5.33
C ASN A 106 9.05 1.01 -4.50
N GLU A 107 10.15 1.77 -4.49
CA GLU A 107 11.40 1.40 -3.79
C GLU A 107 11.22 1.17 -2.28
N SER A 108 10.29 1.90 -1.65
CA SER A 108 10.04 1.76 -0.20
C SER A 108 9.18 0.55 0.16
N PHE A 109 8.43 0.01 -0.79
CA PHE A 109 7.45 -1.04 -0.54
C PHE A 109 8.08 -2.33 0.01
N PRO A 110 9.17 -2.90 -0.56
CA PRO A 110 9.78 -4.12 -0.04
C PRO A 110 10.15 -4.03 1.44
N MET A 111 10.66 -2.88 1.88
CA MET A 111 11.02 -2.66 3.29
C MET A 111 9.80 -2.58 4.19
N ARG A 112 8.76 -1.83 3.81
CA ARG A 112 7.50 -1.75 4.57
C ARG A 112 6.82 -3.11 4.63
N TRP A 113 6.79 -3.85 3.53
CA TRP A 113 6.21 -5.19 3.47
C TRP A 113 6.96 -6.17 4.39
N LYS A 114 8.30 -6.10 4.42
CA LYS A 114 9.10 -6.94 5.33
C LYS A 114 8.80 -6.64 6.80
N LEU A 115 8.70 -5.37 7.17
CA LEU A 115 8.34 -4.95 8.53
C LEU A 115 6.91 -5.35 8.89
N PHE A 116 5.97 -5.20 7.96
CA PHE A 116 4.58 -5.60 8.17
C PHE A 116 4.44 -7.11 8.36
N LYS A 117 5.10 -7.93 7.53
CA LYS A 117 5.15 -9.39 7.73
C LYS A 117 5.67 -9.76 9.12
N ARG A 118 6.72 -9.08 9.60
CA ARG A 118 7.24 -9.31 10.96
C ARG A 118 6.19 -9.01 12.03
N LEU A 119 5.48 -7.88 11.91
CA LEU A 119 4.39 -7.53 12.82
C LEU A 119 3.28 -8.59 12.80
N VAL A 120 2.86 -9.01 11.60
CA VAL A 120 1.83 -10.04 11.42
C VAL A 120 2.24 -11.37 12.04
N THR A 121 3.47 -11.83 11.83
CA THR A 121 3.97 -13.06 12.47
C THR A 121 3.93 -12.98 14.00
N GLN A 122 4.13 -11.79 14.59
CA GLN A 122 4.16 -11.60 16.04
C GLN A 122 2.76 -11.45 16.65
N GLN A 123 1.85 -10.76 15.96
CA GLN A 123 0.54 -10.36 16.51
C GLN A 123 -0.63 -11.18 15.96
N PHE A 124 -0.49 -11.70 14.74
CA PHE A 124 -1.52 -12.40 13.98
C PHE A 124 -0.94 -13.69 13.36
N PRO A 125 -0.38 -14.62 14.17
CA PRO A 125 0.38 -15.77 13.66
C PRO A 125 -0.43 -16.70 12.74
N ASN A 126 -1.77 -16.69 12.85
CA ASN A 126 -2.66 -17.52 12.04
C ASN A 126 -3.20 -16.81 10.79
N TYR A 127 -2.84 -15.54 10.56
CA TYR A 127 -3.37 -14.77 9.45
C TYR A 127 -2.65 -15.09 8.14
N ILE A 128 -3.42 -15.24 7.06
CA ILE A 128 -2.87 -15.37 5.71
C ILE A 128 -2.68 -13.98 5.09
N LEU A 129 -1.50 -13.73 4.53
CA LEU A 129 -1.21 -12.51 3.79
C LEU A 129 -1.27 -12.75 2.29
N PHE A 130 -2.13 -11.99 1.61
CA PHE A 130 -2.22 -11.97 0.16
C PHE A 130 -1.66 -10.67 -0.41
N LYS A 131 -0.96 -10.78 -1.54
CA LYS A 131 -0.41 -9.60 -2.24
C LYS A 131 -0.65 -9.66 -3.76
N PRO A 132 -1.92 -9.67 -4.23
CA PRO A 132 -2.24 -9.80 -5.64
C PRO A 132 -1.77 -8.58 -6.44
N GLN A 133 -1.21 -8.83 -7.63
CA GLN A 133 -0.62 -7.80 -8.50
C GLN A 133 -1.51 -7.48 -9.71
N ASN A 134 -2.48 -8.34 -10.00
CA ASN A 134 -3.39 -8.23 -11.14
C ASN A 134 -4.74 -8.90 -10.82
N GLN A 135 -5.73 -8.72 -11.69
CA GLN A 135 -7.10 -9.22 -11.50
C GLN A 135 -7.14 -10.75 -11.35
N LYS A 136 -6.37 -11.49 -12.16
CA LYS A 136 -6.32 -12.97 -12.07
C LYS A 136 -5.81 -13.44 -10.71
N GLU A 137 -4.84 -12.73 -10.14
CA GLU A 137 -4.37 -13.02 -8.78
C GLU A 137 -5.42 -12.66 -7.73
N CYS A 138 -6.21 -11.60 -7.92
CA CYS A 138 -7.37 -11.30 -7.05
C CYS A 138 -8.38 -12.46 -7.09
N ASP A 139 -8.70 -12.99 -8.27
CA ASP A 139 -9.60 -14.14 -8.41
C ASP A 139 -9.04 -15.37 -7.68
N ARG A 140 -7.73 -15.62 -7.82
CA ARG A 140 -7.05 -16.70 -7.10
C ARG A 140 -7.10 -16.53 -5.57
N VAL A 141 -7.05 -15.30 -5.06
CA VAL A 141 -7.26 -15.03 -3.62
C VAL A 141 -8.65 -15.45 -3.20
N ILE A 142 -9.69 -15.16 -4.00
CA ILE A 142 -11.07 -15.60 -3.72
C ILE A 142 -11.17 -17.13 -3.69
N GLU A 143 -10.55 -17.82 -4.64
CA GLU A 143 -10.52 -19.29 -4.69
C GLU A 143 -9.90 -19.89 -3.43
N ILE A 144 -8.75 -19.37 -3.00
CA ILE A 144 -8.05 -19.84 -1.79
C ILE A 144 -8.92 -19.61 -0.54
N LEU A 145 -9.56 -18.44 -0.45
CA LEU A 145 -10.42 -18.10 0.69
C LEU A 145 -11.71 -18.95 0.75
N LYS A 146 -12.23 -19.40 -0.40
CA LYS A 146 -13.41 -20.29 -0.46
C LYS A 146 -13.08 -21.76 -0.24
N SER A 147 -11.90 -22.21 -0.65
CA SER A 147 -11.49 -23.62 -0.58
C SER A 147 -10.12 -23.77 0.07
N PRO A 148 -10.03 -23.66 1.41
CA PRO A 148 -8.76 -23.68 2.15
C PRO A 148 -7.93 -24.95 1.96
N GLN A 149 -8.53 -26.05 1.47
CA GLN A 149 -7.87 -27.35 1.26
C GLN A 149 -7.02 -27.45 -0.03
N SER A 150 -6.77 -26.35 -0.73
CA SER A 150 -6.02 -26.34 -2.02
C SER A 150 -4.53 -25.99 -1.87
N ILE A 151 -3.98 -26.07 -0.66
CA ILE A 151 -2.57 -25.78 -0.32
C ILE A 151 -1.90 -27.06 0.16
#